data_AF-A0A9N9ETP0-F1
#
_entry.id   AF-A0A9N9ETP0-F1
#
_cell.length_a   1.000
_cell.length_b   1.000
_cell.length_c   1.000
_cell.angle_alpha   90.00
_cell.angle_beta   90.00
_cell.angle_gamma   90.00
#
_symmetry.space_group_name_H-M   'P 1'
#
loop_
_entity.id
_entity.type
_entity.pdbx_description
1 polymer ?
#
loop_
_entity_poly.entity_id
_entity_poly.type
_entity_poly.pdbx_seq_one_letter_code
_entity_poly.pdbx_strand_id
1 'polypeptide(L)'
;SQTSKKSLKVATSVNEDNMHKKSKKRDHETTGLSSGVNKQMKKSKVVSKNNGTIIKNGTFVAAKQPKSKDPEENWILATVVDYRADTKHYEIEDIDKDEALNRPGERFSVPSKNVIEIPNQGEMRIPEFPQSHTVIALYPSTTCFYKAVVVTPPSKSTPRNHYLLAFEDDEGVHRHVEAHHVLEMPDDIK
;
A
#
# COMPACT_ATOMS: atom_id res chain seq x y z
N SER A 1 64.52 22.28 8.83
CA SER A 1 64.38 21.77 7.46
C SER A 1 63.04 22.26 6.92
N GLN A 2 63.03 23.36 6.15
CA GLN A 2 63.02 23.36 4.68
C GLN A 2 61.69 22.85 4.09
N THR A 3 60.84 23.78 3.60
CA THR A 3 60.48 24.02 2.16
C THR A 3 59.37 23.06 1.68
N SER A 4 58.39 23.35 0.81
CA SER A 4 58.18 24.35 -0.24
C SER A 4 56.68 24.25 -0.65
N LYS A 5 55.96 25.36 -0.82
CA LYS A 5 55.53 26.00 -2.08
C LYS A 5 54.16 25.61 -2.64
N LYS A 6 53.47 26.68 -3.01
CA LYS A 6 52.12 26.89 -3.53
C LYS A 6 52.17 27.01 -5.07
N SER A 7 51.15 26.51 -5.78
CA SER A 7 50.74 26.91 -7.15
C SER A 7 49.34 26.31 -7.40
N LEU A 8 48.25 27.06 -7.32
CA LEU A 8 47.66 27.96 -8.34
C LEU A 8 47.42 27.29 -9.70
N LYS A 9 46.16 26.92 -9.97
CA LYS A 9 45.56 27.01 -11.32
C LYS A 9 44.13 27.54 -11.22
N VAL A 10 43.89 28.52 -12.07
CA VAL A 10 42.70 29.31 -12.38
C VAL A 10 41.86 28.60 -13.45
N ALA A 11 40.53 28.72 -13.35
CA ALA A 11 39.57 28.87 -14.47
C ALA A 11 38.17 29.07 -13.84
N THR A 12 37.73 30.30 -13.60
CA THR A 12 37.01 31.20 -14.53
C THR A 12 35.68 30.63 -15.01
N SER A 13 34.62 31.16 -14.38
CA SER A 13 33.22 31.08 -14.77
C SER A 13 33.00 31.85 -16.08
N VAL A 14 32.25 31.28 -17.01
CA VAL A 14 31.62 32.01 -18.12
C VAL A 14 30.28 31.34 -18.40
N ASN A 15 29.20 32.09 -18.20
CA ASN A 15 27.83 31.67 -18.49
C ASN A 15 27.06 32.88 -19.02
N GLU A 16 27.05 33.04 -20.34
CA GLU A 16 26.20 33.86 -21.23
C GLU A 16 26.45 33.21 -22.61
N ASP A 17 25.46 32.81 -23.42
CA ASP A 17 24.48 33.67 -24.08
C ASP A 17 23.20 32.91 -24.50
N ASN A 18 22.12 33.65 -24.36
CA ASN A 18 20.79 33.50 -24.95
C ASN A 18 20.83 33.80 -26.47
N MET A 19 20.03 33.13 -27.30
CA MET A 19 19.23 33.77 -28.38
C MET A 19 18.47 32.76 -29.27
N HIS A 20 17.15 32.87 -29.21
CA HIS A 20 16.16 32.89 -30.31
C HIS A 20 16.03 31.71 -31.30
N LYS A 21 14.83 31.10 -31.29
CA LYS A 21 14.02 30.96 -32.52
C LYS A 21 12.51 30.98 -32.24
N LYS A 22 11.89 31.95 -32.89
CA LYS A 22 10.47 32.36 -32.92
C LYS A 22 9.73 31.61 -34.03
N SER A 23 8.40 31.67 -33.98
CA SER A 23 7.37 31.43 -35.03
C SER A 23 6.71 30.03 -34.97
N LYS A 24 5.38 29.84 -35.08
CA LYS A 24 4.33 30.62 -35.77
C LYS A 24 2.95 30.29 -35.19
N LYS A 25 2.14 31.34 -35.05
CA LYS A 25 0.68 31.38 -34.81
C LYS A 25 -0.09 30.86 -36.04
N ARG A 26 -1.28 30.27 -35.86
CA ARG A 26 -2.44 30.37 -36.78
C ARG A 26 -3.72 29.86 -36.08
N ASP A 27 -4.71 30.76 -36.00
CA ASP A 27 -6.08 30.58 -35.56
C ASP A 27 -6.97 29.98 -36.68
N HIS A 28 -8.04 29.25 -36.34
CA HIS A 28 -9.32 29.26 -37.07
C HIS A 28 -10.47 28.69 -36.21
N GLU A 29 -11.54 29.49 -36.11
CA GLU A 29 -12.80 29.24 -35.42
C GLU A 29 -13.77 28.41 -36.29
N THR A 30 -14.72 27.70 -35.68
CA THR A 30 -16.16 27.61 -36.03
C THR A 30 -16.79 26.25 -35.69
N THR A 31 -17.76 26.32 -34.77
CA THR A 31 -19.09 25.68 -34.77
C THR A 31 -19.24 24.18 -35.07
N GLY A 32 -19.91 23.47 -34.16
CA GLY A 32 -20.63 22.24 -34.54
C GLY A 32 -20.99 21.35 -33.37
N LEU A 33 -22.27 21.32 -33.02
CA LEU A 33 -22.90 20.43 -32.04
C LEU A 33 -22.65 18.94 -32.38
N SER A 34 -22.54 18.08 -31.36
CA SER A 34 -23.50 16.97 -31.16
C SER A 34 -23.01 15.89 -30.19
N SER A 35 -24.00 15.31 -29.53
CA SER A 35 -24.07 13.93 -28.99
C SER A 35 -23.21 13.58 -27.78
N GLY A 36 -23.93 13.26 -26.72
CA GLY A 36 -23.37 12.81 -25.47
C GLY A 36 -22.73 11.42 -25.56
N VAL A 37 -21.73 11.23 -24.72
CA VAL A 37 -21.27 9.92 -24.29
C VAL A 37 -21.22 9.97 -22.78
N ASN A 38 -22.29 9.49 -22.15
CA ASN A 38 -22.28 9.07 -20.76
C ASN A 38 -21.27 7.92 -20.65
N LYS A 39 -20.00 8.25 -20.37
CA LYS A 39 -18.98 7.24 -20.09
C LYS A 39 -19.19 6.80 -18.65
N GLN A 40 -20.16 5.92 -18.49
CA GLN A 40 -20.39 5.12 -17.31
C GLN A 40 -19.07 4.40 -16.99
N MET A 41 -18.29 4.98 -16.08
CA MET A 41 -17.08 4.37 -15.55
C MET A 41 -17.53 3.11 -14.82
N LYS A 42 -17.37 1.98 -15.51
CA LYS A 42 -17.47 0.65 -14.93
C LYS A 42 -16.50 0.65 -13.77
N LYS A 43 -17.03 0.70 -12.54
CA LYS A 43 -16.29 0.47 -11.31
C LYS A 43 -15.62 -0.89 -11.48
N SER A 44 -14.33 -0.87 -11.79
CA SER A 44 -13.45 -2.02 -11.72
C SER A 44 -13.53 -2.51 -10.29
N LYS A 45 -14.29 -3.60 -10.12
CA LYS A 45 -14.43 -4.30 -8.86
C LYS A 45 -13.01 -4.80 -8.52
N VAL A 46 -12.31 -4.08 -7.66
CA VAL A 46 -11.07 -4.56 -7.04
C VAL A 46 -11.49 -5.69 -6.11
N VAL A 47 -11.58 -6.87 -6.71
CA VAL A 47 -12.05 -8.08 -6.08
C VAL A 47 -10.80 -8.85 -5.69
N SER A 48 -10.25 -8.52 -4.52
CA SER A 48 -9.74 -9.58 -3.64
C SER A 48 -10.94 -10.18 -2.94
N LYS A 49 -11.85 -10.80 -3.70
CA LYS A 49 -12.76 -11.77 -3.10
C LYS A 49 -11.92 -13.03 -2.98
N ASN A 50 -11.80 -13.55 -1.76
CA ASN A 50 -11.53 -14.95 -1.53
C ASN A 50 -12.71 -15.77 -2.11
N ASN A 51 -12.78 -15.89 -3.43
CA ASN A 51 -13.74 -16.71 -4.16
C ASN A 51 -13.27 -18.17 -4.09
N GLY A 52 -13.30 -18.76 -2.90
CA GLY A 52 -13.18 -20.21 -2.72
C GLY A 52 -11.81 -20.85 -3.01
N THR A 53 -10.76 -20.06 -3.26
CA THR A 53 -9.40 -20.58 -3.32
C THR A 53 -8.83 -20.65 -1.91
N ILE A 54 -8.35 -21.84 -1.53
CA ILE A 54 -7.67 -22.06 -0.26
C ILE A 54 -6.29 -21.37 -0.33
N ILE A 55 -6.00 -20.51 0.63
CA ILE A 55 -4.71 -19.83 0.74
C ILE A 55 -3.66 -20.87 1.13
N LYS A 56 -2.52 -20.85 0.46
CA LYS A 56 -1.44 -21.83 0.66
C LYS A 56 -0.73 -21.59 2.00
N ASN A 57 -0.13 -22.64 2.53
CA ASN A 57 0.77 -22.54 3.66
C ASN A 57 2.00 -21.68 3.31
N GLY A 58 2.50 -20.93 4.28
CA GLY A 58 3.60 -19.99 4.10
C GLY A 58 3.19 -18.64 3.47
N THR A 59 1.94 -18.45 3.05
CA THR A 59 1.47 -17.17 2.51
C THR A 59 1.25 -16.16 3.63
N PHE A 60 1.68 -14.91 3.40
CA PHE A 60 1.38 -13.79 4.29
C PHE A 60 -0.09 -13.38 4.17
N VAL A 61 -0.72 -13.16 5.31
CA VAL A 61 -2.12 -12.80 5.41
C VAL A 61 -2.32 -11.71 6.46
N ALA A 62 -3.33 -10.88 6.27
CA ALA A 62 -3.90 -10.13 7.38
C ALA A 62 -4.99 -11.00 8.00
N ALA A 63 -4.93 -11.18 9.32
CA ALA A 63 -5.86 -12.02 10.04
C ALA A 63 -6.45 -11.30 11.25
N LYS A 64 -7.77 -11.39 11.40
CA LYS A 64 -8.48 -10.86 12.55
C LYS A 64 -8.34 -11.80 13.74
N GLN A 65 -7.73 -11.34 14.82
CA GLN A 65 -7.55 -12.15 16.03
C GLN A 65 -8.91 -12.52 16.65
N PRO A 66 -9.01 -13.72 17.27
CA PRO A 66 -10.24 -14.12 17.94
C PRO A 66 -10.46 -13.27 19.21
N LYS A 67 -11.73 -12.94 19.49
CA LYS A 67 -12.15 -12.17 20.69
C LYS A 67 -11.59 -12.68 22.01
N SER A 68 -11.35 -13.99 22.12
CA SER A 68 -10.78 -14.62 23.31
C SER A 68 -9.32 -14.25 23.55
N LYS A 69 -8.61 -13.77 22.53
CA LYS A 69 -7.21 -13.36 22.57
C LYS A 69 -7.07 -11.85 22.55
N ASP A 70 -7.82 -11.20 21.68
CA ASP A 70 -7.85 -9.74 21.59
C ASP A 70 -9.31 -9.25 21.63
N PRO A 71 -9.74 -8.53 22.68
CA PRO A 71 -11.09 -8.01 22.80
C PRO A 71 -11.41 -6.92 21.77
N GLU A 72 -10.40 -6.22 21.24
CA GLU A 72 -10.53 -5.21 20.19
C GLU A 72 -10.56 -5.85 18.79
N GLU A 73 -10.30 -7.16 18.72
CA GLU A 73 -10.25 -7.95 17.49
C GLU A 73 -9.34 -7.34 16.43
N ASN A 74 -8.13 -6.94 16.85
CA ASN A 74 -7.14 -6.35 15.97
C ASN A 74 -6.77 -7.30 14.82
N TRP A 75 -6.44 -6.69 13.68
CA TRP A 75 -5.92 -7.41 12.52
C TRP A 75 -4.40 -7.44 12.60
N ILE A 76 -3.81 -8.61 12.44
CA ILE A 76 -2.36 -8.81 12.53
C ILE A 76 -1.80 -9.35 11.22
N LEU A 77 -0.52 -9.08 10.97
CA LEU A 77 0.27 -9.71 9.94
C LEU A 77 0.66 -11.11 10.42
N ALA A 78 0.23 -12.11 9.67
CA ALA A 78 0.45 -13.50 10.02
C ALA A 78 0.85 -14.31 8.79
N THR A 79 1.33 -15.53 9.04
CA THR A 79 1.61 -16.52 8.00
C THR A 79 0.65 -17.69 8.15
N VAL A 80 0.11 -18.21 7.04
CA VAL A 80 -0.72 -19.42 7.07
C VAL A 80 0.14 -20.63 7.40
N VAL A 81 -0.24 -21.36 8.45
CA VAL A 81 0.39 -22.63 8.85
C VAL A 81 -0.35 -23.79 8.21
N ASP A 82 -1.68 -23.83 8.34
CA ASP A 82 -2.52 -24.91 7.84
C ASP A 82 -3.96 -24.45 7.56
N TYR A 83 -4.72 -25.26 6.84
CA TYR A 83 -6.14 -25.04 6.56
C TYR A 83 -7.00 -26.27 6.91
N ARG A 84 -7.93 -26.08 7.84
CA ARG A 84 -8.90 -27.07 8.28
C ARG A 84 -10.19 -26.96 7.47
N ALA A 85 -10.30 -27.80 6.44
CA ALA A 85 -11.43 -27.78 5.50
C ALA A 85 -12.78 -28.18 6.13
N ASP A 86 -12.76 -29.00 7.19
CA ASP A 86 -13.94 -29.45 7.94
C ASP A 86 -14.69 -28.29 8.60
N THR A 87 -13.93 -27.37 9.19
CA THR A 87 -14.40 -26.23 9.97
C THR A 87 -14.27 -24.91 9.23
N LYS A 88 -13.62 -24.90 8.06
CA LYS A 88 -13.24 -23.71 7.29
C LYS A 88 -12.45 -22.70 8.15
N HIS A 89 -11.48 -23.21 8.89
CA HIS A 89 -10.58 -22.40 9.71
C HIS A 89 -9.16 -22.49 9.18
N TYR A 90 -8.44 -21.37 9.21
CA TYR A 90 -7.00 -21.34 9.01
C TYR A 90 -6.31 -21.38 10.36
N GLU A 91 -5.24 -22.16 10.45
CA GLU A 91 -4.22 -21.98 11.46
C GLU A 91 -3.21 -20.98 10.93
N ILE A 92 -3.01 -19.89 11.67
CA ILE A 92 -2.08 -18.82 11.33
C ILE A 92 -1.08 -18.61 12.46
N GLU A 93 0.11 -18.13 12.13
CA GLU A 93 1.17 -17.78 13.08
C GLU A 93 1.48 -16.29 12.93
N ASP A 94 1.42 -15.53 14.02
CA ASP A 94 1.83 -14.13 14.06
C ASP A 94 3.30 -13.98 13.62
N ILE A 95 3.59 -12.94 12.84
CA ILE A 95 4.97 -12.64 12.46
C ILE A 95 5.76 -11.92 13.56
N ASP A 96 5.10 -11.38 14.59
CA ASP A 96 5.76 -10.79 15.75
C ASP A 96 6.40 -11.89 16.61
N LYS A 97 7.51 -12.42 16.10
CA LYS A 97 8.34 -13.40 16.79
C LYS A 97 9.20 -12.61 17.75
N ASP A 98 9.04 -12.86 19.05
CA ASP A 98 10.00 -12.41 20.03
C ASP A 98 11.34 -13.14 19.78
N GLU A 99 12.19 -12.51 18.96
CA GLU A 99 13.50 -13.02 18.58
C GLU A 99 14.41 -13.13 19.81
N ALA A 100 14.17 -12.33 20.86
CA ALA A 100 14.93 -12.40 22.11
C ALA A 100 14.59 -13.67 22.91
N LEU A 101 13.36 -14.19 22.81
CA LEU A 101 12.91 -15.37 23.54
C LEU A 101 13.01 -16.68 22.74
N ASN A 102 13.41 -16.64 21.45
CA ASN A 102 13.40 -17.82 20.55
C ASN A 102 12.06 -18.59 20.59
N ARG A 103 10.95 -17.90 20.85
CA ARG A 103 9.63 -18.52 20.86
C ARG A 103 9.02 -18.41 19.47
N PRO A 104 8.37 -19.48 18.97
CA PRO A 104 7.55 -19.36 17.77
C PRO A 104 6.47 -18.30 18.01
N GLY A 105 6.07 -17.62 16.93
CA GLY A 105 4.96 -16.65 16.99
C GLY A 105 3.70 -17.29 17.53
N GLU A 106 2.80 -16.49 18.08
CA GLU A 106 1.55 -17.03 18.61
C GLU A 106 0.69 -17.57 17.48
N ARG A 107 0.12 -18.77 17.68
CA ARG A 107 -0.74 -19.43 16.71
C ARG A 107 -2.20 -19.25 17.03
N PHE A 108 -2.98 -18.93 16.01
CA PHE A 108 -4.42 -18.71 16.12
C PHE A 108 -5.18 -19.56 15.11
N SER A 109 -6.34 -20.07 15.54
CA SER A 109 -7.33 -20.67 14.65
C SER A 109 -8.41 -19.63 14.36
N VAL A 110 -8.53 -19.22 13.10
CA VAL A 110 -9.44 -18.15 12.67
C VAL A 110 -10.31 -18.62 11.51
N PRO A 111 -11.58 -18.21 11.41
CA PRO A 111 -12.44 -18.60 10.31
C PRO A 111 -11.94 -17.98 8.99
N SER A 112 -12.16 -18.65 7.86
CA SER A 112 -11.69 -18.16 6.54
C SER A 112 -12.14 -16.76 6.15
N LYS A 113 -13.25 -16.25 6.73
CA LYS A 113 -13.74 -14.89 6.51
C LYS A 113 -12.89 -13.81 7.20
N ASN A 114 -12.13 -14.20 8.22
CA ASN A 114 -11.26 -13.33 9.01
C ASN A 114 -9.81 -13.33 8.49
N VAL A 115 -9.59 -13.82 7.26
CA VAL A 115 -8.27 -13.95 6.65
C VAL A 115 -8.29 -13.31 5.27
N ILE A 116 -7.38 -12.38 5.03
CA ILE A 116 -7.19 -11.70 3.75
C ILE A 116 -5.78 -12.01 3.26
N GLU A 117 -5.68 -12.54 2.04
CA GLU A 117 -4.39 -12.79 1.40
C GLU A 117 -3.67 -11.48 1.09
N ILE A 118 -2.40 -11.39 1.50
CA ILE A 118 -1.53 -10.27 1.17
C ILE A 118 -0.81 -10.59 -0.13
N PRO A 119 -0.93 -9.73 -1.17
CA PRO A 119 -0.19 -9.90 -2.40
C PRO A 119 1.32 -9.93 -2.17
N ASN A 120 2.03 -10.78 -2.91
CA ASN A 120 3.49 -10.87 -2.79
C ASN A 120 4.19 -9.57 -3.23
N GLN A 121 5.29 -9.24 -2.56
CA GLN A 121 6.16 -8.14 -2.94
C GLN A 121 6.66 -8.33 -4.38
N GLY A 122 6.19 -7.50 -5.31
CA GLY A 122 6.53 -7.57 -6.74
C GLY A 122 5.37 -7.90 -7.67
N GLU A 123 4.18 -8.18 -7.14
CA GLU A 123 2.97 -8.33 -7.95
C GLU A 123 2.54 -6.96 -8.50
N MET A 124 3.11 -6.58 -9.64
CA MET A 124 3.09 -5.24 -10.22
C MET A 124 1.71 -4.79 -10.75
N ARG A 125 0.64 -5.54 -10.46
CA ARG A 125 -0.72 -5.35 -11.02
C ARG A 125 -1.83 -5.41 -9.96
N ILE A 126 -1.52 -5.07 -8.71
CA ILE A 126 -2.60 -4.88 -7.72
C ILE A 126 -3.35 -3.61 -8.12
N PRO A 127 -4.68 -3.68 -8.34
CA PRO A 127 -5.46 -2.48 -8.60
C PRO A 127 -5.35 -1.51 -7.43
N GLU A 128 -5.12 -0.24 -7.72
CA GLU A 128 -4.97 0.77 -6.67
C GLU A 128 -6.31 1.25 -6.12
N PHE A 129 -6.35 1.51 -4.81
CA PHE A 129 -7.49 2.15 -4.16
C PHE A 129 -7.50 3.64 -4.49
N PRO A 130 -8.65 4.20 -4.91
CA PRO A 130 -8.76 5.62 -5.19
C PRO A 130 -8.64 6.46 -3.92
N GLN A 131 -8.35 7.75 -4.10
CA GLN A 131 -8.42 8.72 -3.01
C GLN A 131 -9.79 8.70 -2.31
N SER A 132 -9.78 8.89 -1.00
CA SER A 132 -10.92 8.83 -0.09
C SER A 132 -11.55 7.45 0.07
N HIS A 133 -10.94 6.39 -0.47
CA HIS A 133 -11.36 5.02 -0.19
C HIS A 133 -10.91 4.59 1.21
N THR A 134 -11.77 3.86 1.91
CA THR A 134 -11.46 3.29 3.22
C THR A 134 -10.82 1.93 3.04
N VAL A 135 -9.68 1.73 3.69
CA VAL A 135 -8.85 0.53 3.60
C VAL A 135 -8.48 0.06 5.00
N ILE A 136 -7.94 -1.16 5.08
CA ILE A 136 -7.19 -1.60 6.25
C ILE A 136 -5.71 -1.69 5.86
N ALA A 137 -4.83 -1.13 6.67
CA ALA A 137 -3.42 -0.98 6.32
C ALA A 137 -2.50 -1.26 7.50
N LEU A 138 -1.33 -1.86 7.22
CA LEU A 138 -0.32 -2.10 8.24
C LEU A 138 0.23 -0.77 8.76
N TYR A 139 0.21 -0.57 10.08
CA TYR A 139 0.77 0.63 10.67
C TYR A 139 2.31 0.58 10.65
N PRO A 140 3.00 1.67 10.28
CA PRO A 140 4.45 1.69 10.17
C PRO A 140 5.16 1.17 11.42
N SER A 141 6.16 0.32 11.24
CA SER A 141 6.96 -0.28 12.32
C SER A 141 6.18 -1.19 13.29
N THR A 142 5.01 -1.70 12.88
CA THR A 142 4.22 -2.66 13.66
C THR A 142 3.83 -3.87 12.81
N THR A 143 3.21 -4.86 13.45
CA THR A 143 2.62 -6.04 12.81
C THR A 143 1.09 -5.97 12.79
N CYS A 144 0.50 -4.81 13.11
CA CYS A 144 -0.94 -4.62 13.21
C CYS A 144 -1.50 -3.78 12.05
N PHE A 145 -2.71 -4.14 11.62
CA PHE A 145 -3.46 -3.48 10.58
C PHE A 145 -4.59 -2.66 11.18
N TYR A 146 -4.69 -1.41 10.75
CA TYR A 146 -5.68 -0.46 11.25
C TYR A 146 -6.46 0.16 10.11
N LYS A 147 -7.62 0.68 10.46
CA LYS A 147 -8.49 1.40 9.53
C LYS A 147 -7.85 2.72 9.11
N ALA A 148 -7.85 2.97 7.81
CA ALA A 148 -7.29 4.18 7.24
C ALA A 148 -8.08 4.66 6.02
N VAL A 149 -7.91 5.93 5.69
CA VAL A 149 -8.45 6.56 4.49
C VAL A 149 -7.29 6.88 3.54
N VAL A 150 -7.46 6.53 2.26
CA VAL A 150 -6.49 6.84 1.22
C VAL A 150 -6.47 8.35 0.96
N VAL A 151 -5.35 9.00 1.25
CA VAL A 151 -5.11 10.41 0.91
C VAL A 151 -4.54 10.50 -0.50
N THR A 152 -3.50 9.72 -0.79
CA THR A 152 -2.84 9.69 -2.10
C THR A 152 -2.56 8.25 -2.54
N PRO A 153 -3.02 7.82 -3.73
CA PRO A 153 -2.70 6.50 -4.28
C PRO A 153 -1.24 6.42 -4.76
N PRO A 154 -0.65 5.22 -4.88
CA PRO A 154 0.76 5.04 -5.22
C PRO A 154 1.17 5.65 -6.56
N SER A 155 0.29 5.64 -7.56
CA SER A 155 0.47 6.31 -8.85
C SER A 155 0.74 7.81 -8.76
N LYS A 156 0.31 8.46 -7.66
CA LYS A 156 0.44 9.91 -7.43
C LYS A 156 1.35 10.22 -6.24
N SER A 157 1.88 9.21 -5.57
CA SER A 157 2.66 9.35 -4.35
C SER A 157 4.16 9.40 -4.64
N THR A 158 4.90 10.05 -3.75
CA THR A 158 6.37 10.05 -3.74
C THR A 158 6.80 9.75 -2.31
N PRO A 159 7.45 8.61 -2.03
CA PRO A 159 8.04 7.64 -2.96
C PRO A 159 7.02 6.81 -3.76
N ARG A 160 7.44 6.30 -4.93
CA ARG A 160 6.60 5.42 -5.76
C ARG A 160 6.21 4.15 -4.99
N ASN A 161 5.09 3.55 -5.38
CA ASN A 161 4.54 2.31 -4.78
C ASN A 161 4.11 2.42 -3.30
N HIS A 162 3.93 3.64 -2.78
CA HIS A 162 3.43 3.87 -1.42
C HIS A 162 2.11 4.64 -1.45
N TYR A 163 1.15 4.23 -0.63
CA TYR A 163 0.01 5.06 -0.31
C TYR A 163 0.42 6.12 0.71
N LEU A 164 -0.20 7.30 0.60
CA LEU A 164 -0.31 8.23 1.72
C LEU A 164 -1.66 7.99 2.38
N LEU A 165 -1.66 7.59 3.65
CA LEU A 165 -2.84 7.21 4.41
C LEU A 165 -3.05 8.13 5.61
N ALA A 166 -4.31 8.38 5.96
CA ALA A 166 -4.71 8.95 7.23
C ALA A 166 -5.36 7.84 8.06
N PHE A 167 -4.71 7.43 9.15
CA PHE A 167 -5.27 6.44 10.08
C PHE A 167 -6.28 7.11 11.01
N GLU A 168 -7.31 6.38 11.44
CA GLU A 168 -8.37 6.94 12.30
C GLU A 168 -7.87 7.40 13.68
N ASP A 169 -6.87 6.71 14.24
CA ASP A 169 -6.32 7.01 15.58
C ASP A 169 -5.19 8.06 15.59
N ASP A 170 -4.64 8.43 14.43
CA ASP A 170 -3.43 9.26 14.33
C ASP A 170 -3.75 10.78 14.27
N GLU A 171 -4.94 11.21 14.71
CA GLU A 171 -5.41 12.62 14.73
C GLU A 171 -5.16 13.40 13.40
N GLY A 172 -5.23 12.71 12.25
CA GLY A 172 -5.00 13.30 10.93
C GLY A 172 -3.55 13.34 10.47
N VAL A 173 -2.62 12.69 11.17
CA VAL A 173 -1.25 12.48 10.69
C VAL A 173 -1.26 11.56 9.48
N HIS A 174 -0.53 11.98 8.43
CA HIS A 174 -0.38 11.19 7.22
C HIS A 174 0.84 10.26 7.31
N ARG A 175 0.66 9.01 6.90
CA ARG A 175 1.70 7.98 6.91
C ARG A 175 1.89 7.38 5.53
N HIS A 176 3.15 7.07 5.19
CA HIS A 176 3.46 6.30 3.99
C HIS A 176 3.38 4.81 4.31
N VAL A 177 2.63 4.07 3.50
CA VAL A 177 2.48 2.62 3.64
C VAL A 177 2.66 1.97 2.27
N GLU A 178 3.41 0.88 2.22
CA GLU A 178 3.64 0.14 0.97
C GLU A 178 2.34 -0.44 0.41
N ALA A 179 2.22 -0.45 -0.92
CA ALA A 179 0.97 -0.82 -1.58
C ALA A 179 0.47 -2.25 -1.26
N HIS A 180 1.37 -3.19 -0.99
CA HIS A 180 1.00 -4.57 -0.65
C HIS A 180 0.48 -4.72 0.79
N HIS A 181 0.80 -3.77 1.67
CA HIS A 181 0.29 -3.71 3.04
C HIS A 181 -1.03 -2.95 3.17
N VAL A 182 -1.63 -2.53 2.05
CA VAL A 182 -2.94 -1.87 2.01
C VAL A 182 -3.94 -2.84 1.40
N LEU A 183 -4.98 -3.18 2.15
CA LEU A 183 -5.95 -4.21 1.81
C LEU A 183 -7.37 -3.63 1.76
N GLU A 184 -8.23 -4.28 0.99
CA GLU A 184 -9.65 -3.95 0.94
C GLU A 184 -10.28 -4.24 2.30
N MET A 185 -11.13 -3.33 2.76
CA MET A 185 -11.86 -3.52 4.00
C MET A 185 -12.89 -4.64 3.84
N PRO A 186 -12.87 -5.71 4.67
CA PRO A 186 -13.89 -6.74 4.63
C PRO A 186 -15.24 -6.17 5.05
N ASP A 187 -16.33 -6.65 4.45
CA ASP A 187 -17.71 -6.17 4.67
C ASP A 187 -18.18 -6.27 6.14
N ASP A 188 -17.52 -7.09 6.96
CA ASP A 188 -17.78 -7.24 8.40
C ASP A 188 -17.23 -6.07 9.27
N ILE A 189 -16.51 -5.08 8.70
CA ILE A 189 -15.98 -3.88 9.41
C ILE A 189 -16.79 -2.63 9.03
N LYS A 190 -18.11 -2.66 9.22
CA LYS A 190 -18.99 -1.50 9.01
C LYS A 190 -19.60 -1.00 10.32
#